data_AF-A0A554KI60-F1
#
_entry.id   AF-A0A554KI60-F1
#
_cell.length_a   1.000
_cell.length_b   1.000
_cell.length_c   1.000
_cell.angle_alpha   90.00
_cell.angle_beta   90.00
_cell.angle_gamma   90.00
#
_symmetry.space_group_name_H-M   'P 1'
#
loop_
_entity.id
_entity.type
_entity.pdbx_description
1 polymer ?
#
loop_
_entity_poly.entity_id
_entity_poly.type
_entity_poly.pdbx_seq_one_letter_code
_entity_poly.pdbx_strand_id
1 'polypeptide(L)'
;MEMKDMEHILKILTLAETSERIGIVLGPDAGDAELLAAHALKERLGEKTSLLNATDHLQDRWSHMFKKERPRKEVALALDTSAHPVDELRYEKENGVLRIFLSPHNKLTKDAFTMEERHLPSDMIIALGFSNEEDLRRIIKTEAPLKNPDAVINLSSIGALADNLWSLDSMKLLGRALLRSYREDDTNTFWAFLPKEDFQKTNQSDTILPALIRSMRRFMKLPLLVVVLWQSPKDTTKNVHILLSSTDPHTLTKLADAAETPAKDDMIIVRSFENFSEAELEARKLIKQI
;
A
#
# COMPACT_ATOMS: atom_id res chain seq x y z
N MET A 1 -16.94 -3.24 9.58
CA MET A 1 -16.73 -1.98 8.85
C MET A 1 -17.35 -0.90 9.70
N GLU A 2 -16.54 0.02 10.22
CA GLU A 2 -17.03 1.03 11.15
C GLU A 2 -17.91 2.05 10.41
N MET A 3 -18.84 2.68 11.12
CA MET A 3 -19.79 3.64 10.55
C MET A 3 -19.08 4.82 9.83
N LYS A 4 -17.86 5.15 10.27
CA LYS A 4 -16.98 6.17 9.70
C LYS A 4 -16.39 5.77 8.34
N ASP A 5 -16.15 4.48 8.11
CA ASP A 5 -15.65 3.96 6.83
C ASP A 5 -16.73 4.08 5.75
N MET A 6 -17.99 3.82 6.12
CA MET A 6 -19.13 3.89 5.21
C MET A 6 -19.36 5.32 4.71
N GLU A 7 -19.28 6.31 5.61
CA GLU A 7 -19.45 7.72 5.27
C GLU A 7 -18.34 8.21 4.31
N HIS A 8 -17.11 7.73 4.53
CA HIS A 8 -15.97 8.05 3.66
C HIS A 8 -16.11 7.41 2.27
N ILE A 9 -16.55 6.16 2.20
CA ILE A 9 -16.83 5.45 0.94
C ILE A 9 -17.95 6.17 0.16
N LEU A 10 -19.03 6.56 0.82
CA LEU A 10 -20.13 7.29 0.18
C LEU A 10 -19.66 8.62 -0.40
N LYS A 11 -18.85 9.38 0.35
CA LYS A 11 -18.27 10.64 -0.13
C LYS A 11 -17.42 10.44 -1.39
N ILE A 12 -16.62 9.39 -1.42
CA ILE A 12 -15.81 8.99 -2.58
C ILE A 12 -16.69 8.64 -3.79
N LEU A 13 -17.73 7.84 -3.60
CA LEU A 13 -18.65 7.45 -4.67
C LEU A 13 -19.40 8.66 -5.24
N THR A 14 -19.92 9.54 -4.37
CA THR A 14 -20.58 10.78 -4.79
C THR A 14 -19.64 11.68 -5.58
N LEU A 15 -18.37 11.80 -5.16
CA LEU A 15 -17.37 12.56 -5.90
C LEU A 15 -17.09 11.95 -7.28
N ALA A 16 -16.95 10.63 -7.35
CA ALA A 16 -16.76 9.93 -8.63
C ALA A 16 -17.97 10.11 -9.55
N GLU A 17 -19.20 10.08 -9.02
CA GLU A 17 -20.42 10.30 -9.80
C GLU A 17 -20.51 11.72 -10.37
N THR A 18 -20.22 12.73 -9.54
CA THR A 18 -20.33 14.15 -9.91
C THR A 18 -19.15 14.69 -10.72
N SER A 19 -18.02 13.98 -10.74
CA SER A 19 -16.86 14.35 -11.54
C SER A 19 -17.14 14.25 -13.05
N GLU A 20 -16.76 15.29 -13.80
CA GLU A 20 -16.77 15.29 -15.27
C GLU A 20 -15.50 14.67 -15.85
N ARG A 21 -14.39 14.77 -15.11
CA ARG A 21 -13.07 14.24 -15.50
C ARG A 21 -12.40 13.55 -14.33
N ILE A 22 -12.12 12.27 -14.49
CA ILE A 22 -11.39 11.45 -13.53
C ILE A 22 -10.04 11.07 -14.14
N GLY A 23 -8.96 11.49 -13.49
CA GLY A 23 -7.60 11.10 -13.85
C GLY A 23 -7.20 9.83 -13.12
N ILE A 24 -6.65 8.84 -13.82
CA ILE A 24 -5.89 7.76 -13.20
C ILE A 24 -4.41 8.04 -13.41
N VAL A 25 -3.64 8.06 -12.32
CA VAL A 25 -2.19 8.23 -12.34
C VAL A 25 -1.50 6.99 -11.75
N LEU A 26 -0.39 6.61 -12.37
CA LEU A 26 0.44 5.48 -11.97
C LEU A 26 1.71 5.99 -11.30
N GLY A 27 2.18 5.29 -10.28
CA GLY A 27 3.45 5.56 -9.63
C GLY A 27 4.66 5.32 -10.56
N PRO A 28 5.83 5.84 -10.21
CA PRO A 28 7.04 5.75 -11.05
C PRO A 28 7.48 4.30 -11.32
N ASP A 29 7.25 3.40 -10.36
CA ASP A 29 7.60 1.98 -10.45
C ASP A 29 6.42 1.09 -10.86
N ALA A 30 5.34 1.68 -11.39
CA ALA A 30 4.13 0.93 -11.76
C ALA A 30 4.40 -0.12 -12.84
N GLY A 31 3.89 -1.33 -12.61
CA GLY A 31 4.04 -2.47 -13.49
C GLY A 31 2.72 -2.89 -14.13
N ASP A 32 2.64 -4.16 -14.54
CA ASP A 32 1.46 -4.72 -15.19
C ASP A 32 0.22 -4.69 -14.29
N ALA A 33 0.40 -4.94 -12.99
CA ALA A 33 -0.71 -4.99 -12.05
C ALA A 33 -1.43 -3.64 -11.95
N GLU A 34 -0.67 -2.55 -11.81
CA GLU A 34 -1.22 -1.20 -11.74
C GLU A 34 -1.87 -0.78 -13.06
N LEU A 35 -1.27 -1.14 -14.21
CA LEU A 35 -1.86 -0.87 -15.52
C LEU A 35 -3.21 -1.60 -15.68
N LEU A 36 -3.25 -2.90 -15.35
CA LEU A 36 -4.47 -3.70 -15.45
C LEU A 36 -5.56 -3.20 -14.49
N ALA A 37 -5.18 -2.83 -13.27
CA ALA A 37 -6.10 -2.21 -12.32
C ALA A 37 -6.64 -0.87 -12.83
N ALA A 38 -5.80 -0.04 -13.46
CA ALA A 38 -6.23 1.20 -14.10
C ALA A 38 -7.23 0.95 -15.22
N HIS A 39 -7.00 -0.04 -16.08
CA HIS A 39 -7.95 -0.40 -17.14
C HIS A 39 -9.28 -0.92 -16.58
N ALA A 40 -9.25 -1.78 -15.55
CA ALA A 40 -10.46 -2.27 -14.91
C ALA A 40 -11.26 -1.14 -14.26
N LEU A 41 -10.60 -0.19 -13.59
CA LEU A 41 -11.23 0.99 -13.02
C LEU A 41 -11.83 1.89 -14.11
N LYS A 42 -11.07 2.14 -15.19
CA LYS A 42 -11.55 2.92 -16.33
C LYS A 42 -12.80 2.30 -16.95
N GLU A 43 -12.81 1.00 -17.17
CA GLU A 43 -13.97 0.28 -17.72
C GLU A 43 -15.22 0.45 -16.85
N ARG A 44 -15.04 0.49 -15.52
CA ARG A 44 -16.14 0.69 -14.56
C ARG A 44 -16.62 2.13 -14.44
N LEU A 45 -15.70 3.10 -14.52
CA LEU A 45 -15.98 4.52 -14.33
C LEU A 45 -16.38 5.23 -15.63
N GLY A 46 -16.12 4.61 -16.79
CA GLY A 46 -16.57 5.03 -18.11
C GLY A 46 -15.68 6.07 -18.79
N GLU A 47 -16.22 6.69 -19.84
CA GLU A 47 -15.48 7.58 -20.77
C GLU A 47 -14.91 8.85 -20.12
N LYS A 48 -15.44 9.26 -18.96
CA LYS A 48 -14.91 10.40 -18.20
C LYS A 48 -13.56 10.12 -17.53
N THR A 49 -13.12 8.86 -17.54
CA THR A 49 -11.90 8.40 -16.90
C THR A 49 -10.78 8.23 -17.91
N SER A 50 -9.61 8.81 -17.62
CA SER A 50 -8.44 8.77 -18.50
C SER A 50 -7.18 8.38 -17.73
N LEU A 51 -6.37 7.51 -18.33
CA LEU A 51 -5.06 7.13 -17.81
C LEU A 51 -4.01 8.14 -18.27
N LEU A 52 -3.46 8.91 -17.32
CA LEU A 52 -2.74 10.14 -17.65
C LEU A 52 -1.26 9.92 -17.99
N ASN A 53 -0.55 9.10 -17.21
CA ASN A 53 0.91 9.04 -17.23
C ASN A 53 1.48 7.62 -17.47
N ALA A 54 0.70 6.71 -18.06
CA ALA A 54 1.21 5.38 -18.37
C ALA A 54 2.24 5.42 -19.51
N THR A 55 3.41 4.80 -19.28
CA THR A 55 4.51 4.81 -20.24
C THR A 55 4.17 3.99 -21.50
N ASP A 56 4.68 4.41 -22.67
CA ASP A 56 4.44 3.70 -23.94
C ASP A 56 4.86 2.22 -23.85
N HIS A 57 6.01 1.93 -23.24
CA HIS A 57 6.50 0.56 -23.05
C HIS A 57 5.52 -0.32 -22.26
N LEU A 58 4.95 0.21 -21.18
CA LEU A 58 4.00 -0.52 -20.34
C LEU A 58 2.69 -0.79 -21.11
N GLN A 59 2.19 0.22 -21.82
CA GLN A 59 0.99 0.08 -22.65
C GLN A 59 1.20 -0.87 -23.84
N ASP A 60 2.39 -0.86 -24.45
CA ASP A 60 2.75 -1.70 -25.61
C ASP A 60 2.58 -3.19 -25.32
N ARG A 61 2.99 -3.63 -24.13
CA ARG A 61 2.87 -5.03 -23.68
C ARG A 61 1.43 -5.53 -23.69
N TRP A 62 0.48 -4.64 -23.47
CA TRP A 62 -0.96 -4.94 -23.37
C TRP A 62 -1.79 -4.37 -24.53
N SER A 63 -1.12 -3.87 -25.57
CA SER A 63 -1.77 -3.22 -26.73
C SER A 63 -2.72 -4.13 -27.52
N HIS A 64 -2.58 -5.45 -27.37
CA HIS A 64 -3.46 -6.46 -27.96
C HIS A 64 -4.80 -6.60 -27.20
N MET A 65 -4.86 -6.18 -25.93
CA MET A 65 -6.06 -6.20 -25.10
C MET A 65 -6.69 -4.81 -24.94
N PHE A 66 -5.84 -3.79 -24.80
CA PHE A 66 -6.29 -2.43 -24.53
C PHE A 66 -5.73 -1.45 -25.57
N LYS A 67 -6.56 -0.48 -25.94
CA LYS A 67 -6.12 0.63 -26.78
C LYS A 67 -5.15 1.51 -25.98
N LYS A 68 -4.06 1.94 -26.62
CA LYS A 68 -3.15 2.92 -26.03
C LYS A 68 -3.87 4.22 -25.70
N GLU A 69 -3.70 4.67 -24.48
CA GLU A 69 -4.22 5.91 -23.94
C GLU A 69 -3.24 7.04 -24.22
N ARG A 70 -3.75 8.06 -24.90
CA ARG A 70 -3.05 9.31 -25.16
C ARG A 70 -3.99 10.47 -24.85
N PRO A 71 -4.28 10.72 -23.56
CA PRO A 71 -5.17 11.79 -23.18
C PRO A 71 -4.62 13.13 -23.67
N ARG A 72 -5.55 13.99 -24.10
CA ARG A 72 -5.20 15.31 -24.66
C ARG A 72 -4.45 16.13 -23.61
N LYS A 73 -3.31 16.67 -24.02
CA LYS A 73 -2.56 17.67 -23.27
C LYS A 73 -2.89 19.07 -23.79
N GLU A 74 -2.83 20.03 -22.90
CA GLU A 74 -2.80 21.45 -23.22
C GLU A 74 -1.34 21.91 -23.29
N VAL A 75 -1.08 22.83 -24.20
CA VAL A 75 0.21 23.50 -24.30
C VAL A 75 0.09 24.84 -23.59
N ALA A 76 0.90 25.06 -22.57
CA ALA A 76 1.01 26.31 -21.85
C ALA A 76 2.30 27.03 -22.25
N LEU A 77 2.20 28.34 -22.45
CA LEU A 77 3.35 29.23 -22.53
C LEU A 77 3.51 29.89 -21.16
N ALA A 78 4.49 29.44 -20.39
CA ALA A 78 4.74 29.88 -19.03
C ALA A 78 5.83 30.97 -18.98
N LEU A 79 5.68 31.90 -18.05
CA LEU A 79 6.59 33.02 -17.78
C LEU A 79 6.72 33.16 -16.26
N ASP A 80 7.96 33.21 -15.75
CA ASP A 80 8.20 33.49 -14.33
C ASP A 80 7.99 35.00 -14.06
N THR A 81 6.84 35.34 -13.50
CA THR A 81 6.47 36.72 -13.18
C THR A 81 7.25 37.32 -12.01
N SER A 82 7.98 36.50 -11.24
CA SER A 82 8.86 36.99 -10.17
C SER A 82 10.16 37.56 -10.75
N ALA A 83 10.72 36.86 -11.75
CA ALA A 83 11.89 37.32 -12.50
C ALA A 83 11.53 38.37 -13.57
N HIS A 84 10.34 38.24 -14.16
CA HIS A 84 9.86 39.10 -15.25
C HIS A 84 8.43 39.60 -14.98
N PRO A 85 8.25 40.63 -14.12
CA PRO A 85 6.94 41.17 -13.81
C PRO A 85 6.21 41.72 -15.05
N VAL A 86 4.89 41.47 -15.11
CA VAL A 86 3.98 41.90 -16.18
C VAL A 86 2.76 42.57 -15.56
N ASP A 87 2.42 43.77 -16.03
CA ASP A 87 1.27 44.53 -15.54
C ASP A 87 -0.03 44.10 -16.23
N GLU A 88 0.03 43.89 -17.54
CA GLU A 88 -1.14 43.59 -18.36
C GLU A 88 -0.88 42.42 -19.31
N LEU A 89 -1.89 41.55 -19.41
CA LEU A 89 -1.99 40.48 -20.39
C LEU A 89 -3.26 40.71 -21.21
N ARG A 90 -3.11 40.81 -22.54
CA ARG A 90 -4.23 40.83 -23.48
C ARG A 90 -3.96 39.87 -24.63
N TYR A 91 -5.01 39.35 -25.23
CA TYR A 91 -4.91 38.49 -26.41
C TYR A 91 -5.87 38.91 -27.50
N GLU A 92 -5.48 38.69 -28.75
CA GLU A 92 -6.29 38.94 -29.93
C GLU A 92 -6.23 37.71 -30.83
N LYS A 93 -7.39 37.27 -31.32
CA LYS A 93 -7.51 36.19 -32.30
C LYS A 93 -8.06 36.74 -33.59
N GLU A 94 -7.19 36.93 -34.58
CA GLU A 94 -7.56 37.53 -35.87
C GLU A 94 -6.86 36.77 -37.00
N ASN A 95 -7.59 36.49 -38.10
CA ASN A 95 -7.07 35.80 -39.28
C ASN A 95 -6.36 34.46 -38.96
N GLY A 96 -6.88 33.72 -37.97
CA GLY A 96 -6.31 32.44 -37.53
C GLY A 96 -5.05 32.54 -36.68
N VAL A 97 -4.58 33.75 -36.36
CA VAL A 97 -3.39 33.99 -35.53
C VAL A 97 -3.82 34.41 -34.13
N LEU A 98 -3.32 33.71 -33.10
CA LEU A 98 -3.40 34.14 -31.71
C LEU A 98 -2.20 35.03 -31.40
N ARG A 99 -2.46 36.29 -31.06
CA ARG A 99 -1.45 37.22 -30.56
C ARG A 99 -1.65 37.41 -29.07
N ILE A 100 -0.58 37.24 -28.30
CA ILE A 100 -0.53 37.52 -26.86
C ILE A 100 0.34 38.76 -26.70
N PHE A 101 -0.19 39.78 -26.05
CA PHE A 101 0.55 40.99 -25.71
C PHE A 101 0.73 41.04 -24.20
N LEU A 102 1.97 41.30 -23.81
CA LEU A 102 2.38 41.45 -22.42
C LEU A 102 2.98 42.84 -22.27
N SER A 103 2.66 43.52 -21.17
CA SER A 103 3.25 44.79 -20.78
C SER A 103 4.26 44.54 -19.65
N PRO A 104 5.51 44.12 -19.95
CA PRO A 104 6.49 43.79 -18.92
C PRO A 104 7.20 45.04 -18.39
N HIS A 105 7.68 44.97 -17.14
CA HIS A 105 8.52 46.03 -16.56
C HIS A 105 9.91 46.08 -17.21
N ASN A 106 10.40 44.92 -17.66
CA ASN A 106 11.71 44.74 -18.25
C ASN A 106 11.59 44.13 -19.65
N LYS A 107 12.61 44.29 -20.48
CA LYS A 107 12.63 43.70 -21.83
C LYS A 107 12.52 42.17 -21.75
N LEU A 108 11.47 41.60 -22.33
CA LEU A 108 11.30 40.16 -22.48
C LEU A 108 12.05 39.64 -23.73
N THR A 109 12.71 38.51 -23.58
CA THR A 109 13.30 37.73 -24.69
C THR A 109 12.56 36.41 -24.84
N LYS A 110 12.79 35.69 -25.95
CA LYS A 110 12.17 34.38 -26.18
C LYS A 110 12.51 33.38 -25.07
N ASP A 111 13.73 33.46 -24.54
CA ASP A 111 14.25 32.55 -23.52
C ASP A 111 13.58 32.76 -22.15
N ALA A 112 12.83 33.85 -21.96
CA ALA A 112 12.04 34.07 -20.75
C ALA A 112 10.79 33.18 -20.68
N PHE A 113 10.40 32.55 -21.79
CA PHE A 113 9.21 31.70 -21.86
C PHE A 113 9.58 30.22 -21.91
N THR A 114 8.82 29.42 -21.18
CA THR A 114 8.87 27.96 -21.27
C THR A 114 7.58 27.43 -21.89
N MET A 115 7.70 26.44 -22.77
CA MET A 115 6.55 25.72 -23.30
C MET A 115 6.38 24.45 -22.48
N GLU A 116 5.20 24.27 -21.92
CA GLU A 116 4.87 23.14 -21.06
C GLU A 116 3.68 22.38 -21.63
N GLU A 117 3.72 21.06 -21.55
CA GLU A 117 2.57 20.22 -21.86
C GLU A 117 2.00 19.64 -20.58
N ARG A 118 0.71 19.88 -20.32
CA ARG A 118 0.05 19.40 -19.11
C ARG A 118 -1.29 18.74 -19.44
N HIS A 119 -1.73 17.80 -18.63
CA HIS A 119 -3.09 17.29 -18.77
C HIS A 119 -4.11 18.34 -18.36
N LEU A 120 -5.30 18.27 -18.96
CA LEU A 120 -6.45 19.03 -18.52
C LEU A 120 -6.72 18.76 -17.02
N PRO A 121 -7.07 19.79 -16.21
CA PRO A 121 -7.37 19.58 -14.80
C PRO A 121 -8.50 18.56 -14.59
N SER A 122 -8.24 17.55 -13.78
CA SER A 122 -9.23 16.57 -13.34
C SER A 122 -10.06 17.10 -12.17
N ASP A 123 -11.31 16.65 -12.05
CA ASP A 123 -12.14 16.89 -10.87
C ASP A 123 -11.73 15.96 -9.72
N MET A 124 -11.22 14.78 -10.07
CA MET A 124 -10.81 13.73 -9.16
C MET A 124 -9.61 12.97 -9.74
N ILE A 125 -8.67 12.56 -8.87
CA ILE A 125 -7.56 11.68 -9.23
C ILE A 125 -7.61 10.39 -8.42
N ILE A 126 -7.43 9.26 -9.11
CA ILE A 126 -7.16 7.95 -8.51
C ILE A 126 -5.70 7.62 -8.79
N ALA A 127 -4.91 7.50 -7.73
CA ALA A 127 -3.49 7.19 -7.80
C ALA A 127 -3.24 5.72 -7.47
N LEU A 128 -2.47 5.02 -8.32
CA LEU A 128 -2.14 3.61 -8.17
C LEU A 128 -0.62 3.43 -8.09
N GLY A 129 -0.14 2.60 -7.16
CA GLY A 129 1.27 2.17 -7.14
C GLY A 129 2.28 3.24 -6.71
N PHE A 130 1.87 4.24 -5.93
CA PHE A 130 2.78 5.21 -5.33
C PHE A 130 3.38 4.67 -4.03
N SER A 131 4.70 4.55 -3.98
CA SER A 131 5.45 4.11 -2.81
C SER A 131 5.58 5.18 -1.72
N ASN A 132 5.40 6.45 -2.10
CA ASN A 132 5.44 7.58 -1.18
C ASN A 132 4.50 8.71 -1.66
N GLU A 133 4.10 9.58 -0.73
CA GLU A 133 3.17 10.67 -1.01
C GLU A 133 3.84 11.85 -1.74
N GLU A 134 5.16 12.01 -1.62
CA GLU A 134 5.90 13.09 -2.27
C GLU A 134 5.88 12.97 -3.79
N ASP A 135 6.03 11.74 -4.31
CA ASP A 135 5.93 11.45 -5.74
C ASP A 135 4.52 11.73 -6.27
N LEU A 136 3.49 11.39 -5.50
CA LEU A 136 2.11 11.70 -5.88
C LEU A 136 1.89 13.22 -5.95
N ARG A 137 2.33 13.95 -4.92
CA ARG A 137 2.25 15.41 -4.89
C ARG A 137 3.01 16.05 -6.05
N ARG A 138 4.18 15.51 -6.40
CA ARG A 138 4.98 15.96 -7.55
C ARG A 138 4.19 15.77 -8.85
N ILE A 139 3.67 14.57 -9.11
CA ILE A 139 2.92 14.26 -10.34
C ILE A 139 1.66 15.13 -10.47
N ILE A 140 0.91 15.33 -9.38
CA ILE A 140 -0.27 16.20 -9.40
C ILE A 140 0.12 17.65 -9.75
N LYS A 141 1.26 18.13 -9.25
CA LYS A 141 1.72 19.50 -9.49
C LYS A 141 2.24 19.71 -10.92
N THR A 142 2.95 18.71 -11.47
CA THR A 142 3.69 18.87 -12.73
C THR A 142 2.94 18.35 -13.94
N GLU A 143 2.21 17.24 -13.81
CA GLU A 143 1.70 16.46 -14.95
C GLU A 143 0.17 16.36 -14.95
N ALA A 144 -0.42 16.08 -13.80
CA ALA A 144 -1.84 15.77 -13.64
C ALA A 144 -2.53 16.79 -12.71
N PRO A 145 -2.78 18.03 -13.18
CA PRO A 145 -3.38 19.05 -12.33
C PRO A 145 -4.76 18.63 -11.85
N LEU A 146 -5.07 19.01 -10.61
CA LEU A 146 -6.31 18.66 -9.93
C LEU A 146 -7.02 19.93 -9.47
N LYS A 147 -8.32 20.02 -9.72
CA LYS A 147 -9.12 21.20 -9.33
C LYS A 147 -9.32 21.30 -7.82
N ASN A 148 -9.54 20.16 -7.16
CA ASN A 148 -9.74 20.08 -5.71
C ASN A 148 -8.68 19.15 -5.09
N PRO A 149 -7.72 19.68 -4.31
CA PRO A 149 -6.69 18.86 -3.65
C PRO A 149 -7.22 17.70 -2.79
N ASP A 150 -8.43 17.82 -2.25
CA ASP A 150 -9.05 16.78 -1.41
C ASP A 150 -9.68 15.64 -2.24
N ALA A 151 -9.73 15.78 -3.57
CA ALA A 151 -10.31 14.82 -4.51
C ALA A 151 -9.29 13.79 -5.01
N VAL A 152 -8.34 13.40 -4.15
CA VAL A 152 -7.32 12.39 -4.44
C VAL A 152 -7.62 11.12 -3.67
N ILE A 153 -7.78 10.01 -4.38
CA ILE A 153 -7.78 8.68 -3.80
C ILE A 153 -6.44 8.05 -4.12
N ASN A 154 -5.57 8.02 -3.11
CA ASN A 154 -4.36 7.24 -3.19
C ASN A 154 -4.68 5.79 -2.84
N LEU A 155 -4.84 4.95 -3.86
CA LEU A 155 -4.75 3.50 -3.71
C LEU A 155 -3.27 3.13 -3.72
N SER A 156 -2.51 3.78 -2.83
CA SER A 156 -1.22 3.29 -2.40
C SER A 156 -1.52 1.93 -1.82
N SER A 157 -0.98 0.91 -2.48
CA SER A 157 -1.05 -0.48 -2.06
C SER A 157 -2.32 -1.28 -2.42
N ILE A 158 -2.47 -1.66 -3.71
CA ILE A 158 -2.74 -3.10 -4.01
C ILE A 158 -1.58 -3.95 -3.42
N GLY A 159 -0.40 -3.35 -3.35
CA GLY A 159 0.73 -3.71 -2.49
C GLY A 159 0.54 -3.55 -0.97
N ALA A 160 -0.66 -3.57 -0.39
CA ALA A 160 -0.79 -3.86 1.06
C ALA A 160 -0.46 -5.35 1.32
N LEU A 161 -0.22 -6.10 0.24
CA LEU A 161 0.52 -7.34 0.16
C LEU A 161 2.05 -7.16 0.09
N ALA A 162 2.57 -5.99 -0.30
CA ALA A 162 3.98 -5.65 -0.51
C ALA A 162 4.71 -5.00 0.68
N ASP A 163 4.01 -4.62 1.76
CA ASP A 163 4.63 -4.53 3.12
C ASP A 163 5.24 -5.87 3.58
N ASN A 164 5.07 -6.89 2.74
CA ASN A 164 5.53 -8.24 2.84
C ASN A 164 6.05 -8.70 1.46
N LEU A 165 6.99 -7.96 0.84
CA LEU A 165 7.97 -8.63 -0.01
C LEU A 165 8.84 -9.48 0.92
N TRP A 166 8.29 -10.61 1.33
CA TRP A 166 8.97 -11.63 2.09
C TRP A 166 10.24 -11.94 1.32
N SER A 167 11.39 -11.64 1.93
CA SER A 167 12.66 -12.06 1.36
C SER A 167 12.59 -13.57 1.10
N LEU A 168 13.37 -14.06 0.14
CA LEU A 168 13.46 -15.51 -0.11
C LEU A 168 13.72 -16.28 1.19
N ASP A 169 14.50 -15.70 2.11
CA ASP A 169 14.78 -16.35 3.38
C ASP A 169 13.62 -16.28 4.38
N SER A 170 12.85 -15.19 4.40
CA SER A 170 11.57 -15.15 5.12
C SER A 170 10.63 -16.25 4.60
N MET A 171 10.52 -16.42 3.28
CA MET A 171 9.69 -17.47 2.68
C MET A 171 10.18 -18.87 3.06
N LYS A 172 11.50 -19.09 3.10
CA LYS A 172 12.07 -20.35 3.62
C LYS A 172 11.70 -20.59 5.08
N LEU A 173 11.70 -19.54 5.92
CA LEU A 173 11.30 -19.66 7.33
C LEU A 173 9.82 -20.01 7.45
N LEU A 174 8.95 -19.36 6.66
CA LEU A 174 7.54 -19.72 6.57
C LEU A 174 7.35 -21.19 6.17
N GLY A 175 8.04 -21.66 5.13
CA GLY A 175 8.00 -23.07 4.72
C GLY A 175 8.43 -24.03 5.85
N ARG A 176 9.46 -23.66 6.61
CA ARG A 176 9.93 -24.42 7.78
C ARG A 176 8.91 -24.43 8.92
N ALA A 177 8.26 -23.29 9.19
CA ALA A 177 7.20 -23.18 10.18
C ALA A 177 6.02 -24.09 9.82
N LEU A 178 5.60 -24.07 8.55
CA LEU A 178 4.51 -24.91 8.04
C LEU A 178 4.84 -26.41 8.11
N LEU A 179 6.07 -26.80 7.74
CA LEU A 179 6.52 -28.19 7.83
C LEU A 179 6.57 -28.73 9.27
N ARG A 180 6.73 -27.86 10.25
CA ARG A 180 6.74 -28.20 11.68
C ARG A 180 5.49 -27.71 12.39
N SER A 181 4.40 -27.62 11.65
CA SER A 181 3.10 -27.27 12.18
C SER A 181 2.14 -28.43 12.14
N TYR A 182 1.19 -28.42 13.07
CA TYR A 182 0.05 -29.31 13.05
C TYR A 182 -1.17 -28.59 13.61
N ARG A 183 -2.35 -29.11 13.26
CA ARG A 183 -3.60 -28.68 13.85
C ARG A 183 -4.01 -29.70 14.90
N GLU A 184 -4.39 -29.20 16.06
CA GLU A 184 -4.98 -30.00 17.12
C GLU A 184 -6.50 -29.81 17.08
N ASP A 185 -7.23 -30.90 16.90
CA ASP A 185 -8.68 -30.84 16.69
C ASP A 185 -9.45 -30.55 17.98
N ASP A 186 -9.03 -31.15 19.12
CA ASP A 186 -9.71 -31.02 20.42
C ASP A 186 -9.84 -29.56 20.89
N THR A 187 -8.76 -28.80 20.74
CA THR A 187 -8.68 -27.38 21.14
C THR A 187 -8.88 -26.44 19.95
N ASN A 188 -9.07 -26.99 18.74
CA ASN A 188 -9.05 -26.26 17.48
C ASN A 188 -7.90 -25.25 17.42
N THR A 189 -6.68 -25.72 17.69
CA THR A 189 -5.49 -24.88 17.83
C THR A 189 -4.45 -25.23 16.76
N PHE A 190 -3.80 -24.23 16.18
CA PHE A 190 -2.67 -24.43 15.29
C PHE A 190 -1.36 -24.29 16.07
N TRP A 191 -0.51 -25.30 15.98
CA TRP A 191 0.79 -25.34 16.64
C TRP A 191 1.91 -25.27 15.62
N ALA A 192 2.98 -24.53 15.92
CA ALA A 192 4.21 -24.55 15.14
C ALA A 192 5.46 -24.50 16.05
N PHE A 193 6.51 -25.22 15.65
CA PHE A 193 7.75 -25.35 16.42
C PHE A 193 8.94 -24.90 15.59
N LEU A 194 9.66 -23.88 16.06
CA LEU A 194 10.77 -23.25 15.36
C LEU A 194 12.08 -23.34 16.17
N PRO A 195 12.89 -24.39 15.97
CA PRO A 195 14.21 -24.49 16.59
C PRO A 195 15.17 -23.39 16.09
N LYS A 196 16.22 -23.11 16.87
CA LYS A 196 17.14 -21.98 16.60
C LYS A 196 17.80 -22.08 15.22
N GLU A 197 18.01 -23.30 14.73
CA GLU A 197 18.65 -23.57 13.44
C GLU A 197 17.82 -23.05 12.27
N ASP A 198 16.49 -22.93 12.41
CA ASP A 198 15.66 -22.40 11.33
C ASP A 198 15.87 -20.90 11.13
N PHE A 199 16.02 -20.13 12.22
CA PHE A 199 16.38 -18.71 12.14
C PHE A 199 17.78 -18.53 11.57
N GLN A 200 18.75 -19.33 12.02
CA GLN A 200 20.12 -19.29 11.51
C GLN A 200 20.20 -19.63 10.01
N LYS A 201 19.53 -20.69 9.56
CA LYS A 201 19.51 -21.11 8.14
C LYS A 201 18.77 -20.16 7.21
N THR A 202 17.96 -19.27 7.77
CA THR A 202 17.17 -18.28 7.01
C THR A 202 17.62 -16.85 7.29
N ASN A 203 18.72 -16.66 8.02
CA ASN A 203 19.21 -15.33 8.38
C ASN A 203 18.10 -14.40 8.92
N GLN A 204 17.15 -14.97 9.67
CA GLN A 204 16.02 -14.25 10.25
C GLN A 204 16.21 -14.10 11.77
N SER A 205 15.51 -13.12 12.33
CA SER A 205 15.40 -12.96 13.79
C SER A 205 13.99 -13.25 14.28
N ASP A 206 13.84 -13.44 15.58
CA ASP A 206 12.56 -13.71 16.25
C ASP A 206 11.52 -12.60 16.10
N THR A 207 11.94 -11.38 15.73
CA THR A 207 11.03 -10.26 15.47
C THR A 207 10.14 -10.46 14.25
N ILE A 208 10.44 -11.43 13.37
CA ILE A 208 9.61 -11.73 12.19
C ILE A 208 8.30 -12.46 12.53
N LEU A 209 8.23 -13.12 13.71
CA LEU A 209 7.14 -14.03 14.03
C LEU A 209 5.73 -13.38 13.99
N PRO A 210 5.52 -12.15 14.49
CA PRO A 210 4.23 -11.49 14.35
C PRO A 210 3.79 -11.30 12.90
N ALA A 211 4.71 -10.85 12.04
CA ALA A 211 4.45 -10.69 10.61
C ALA A 211 4.21 -12.04 9.93
N LEU A 212 4.91 -13.10 10.36
CA LEU A 212 4.74 -14.47 9.89
C LEU A 212 3.34 -14.99 10.14
N ILE A 213 2.85 -14.90 11.36
CA ILE A 213 1.50 -15.36 11.72
C ILE A 213 0.43 -14.56 10.99
N ARG A 214 0.58 -13.22 10.93
CA ARG A 214 -0.34 -12.36 10.19
C ARG A 214 -0.41 -12.76 8.72
N SER A 215 0.73 -13.08 8.12
CA SER A 215 0.80 -13.54 6.73
C SER A 215 0.12 -14.89 6.57
N MET A 216 0.41 -15.87 7.44
CA MET A 216 -0.23 -17.19 7.41
C MET A 216 -1.76 -17.10 7.49
N ARG A 217 -2.30 -16.21 8.33
CA ARG A 217 -3.76 -16.00 8.43
C ARG A 217 -4.38 -15.41 7.15
N ARG A 218 -3.62 -14.69 6.32
CA ARG A 218 -4.14 -14.09 5.07
C ARG A 218 -4.35 -15.13 3.97
N PHE A 219 -3.51 -16.15 3.88
CA PHE A 219 -3.58 -17.14 2.80
C PHE A 219 -3.97 -18.55 3.25
N MET A 220 -4.08 -18.81 4.56
CA MET A 220 -4.57 -20.07 5.11
C MET A 220 -5.75 -19.86 6.04
N LYS A 221 -6.70 -20.82 6.06
CA LYS A 221 -7.76 -20.87 7.07
C LYS A 221 -7.19 -21.40 8.39
N LEU A 222 -6.48 -20.54 9.12
CA LEU A 222 -5.99 -20.87 10.45
C LEU A 222 -7.14 -20.87 11.48
N PRO A 223 -7.08 -21.74 12.50
CA PRO A 223 -7.98 -21.68 13.64
C PRO A 223 -7.90 -20.35 14.40
N LEU A 224 -8.85 -20.15 15.33
CA LEU A 224 -8.90 -18.97 16.18
C LEU A 224 -7.57 -18.79 16.93
N LEU A 225 -7.10 -19.87 17.58
CA LEU A 225 -5.87 -19.87 18.35
C LEU A 225 -4.68 -20.42 17.54
N VAL A 226 -3.60 -19.66 17.56
CA VAL A 226 -2.30 -20.00 16.97
C VAL A 226 -1.25 -19.94 18.08
N VAL A 227 -0.47 -21.01 18.18
CA VAL A 227 0.61 -21.16 19.14
C VAL A 227 1.90 -21.42 18.38
N VAL A 228 2.89 -20.56 18.56
CA VAL A 228 4.23 -20.72 17.98
C VAL A 228 5.24 -20.81 19.11
N LEU A 229 5.89 -21.95 19.22
CA LEU A 229 7.02 -22.14 20.10
C LEU A 229 8.29 -21.92 19.30
N TRP A 230 9.22 -21.12 19.81
CA TRP A 230 10.48 -20.91 19.14
C TRP A 230 11.65 -20.89 20.11
N GLN A 231 12.82 -21.28 19.61
CA GLN A 231 14.07 -21.16 20.32
C GLN A 231 14.80 -19.89 19.85
N SER A 232 14.91 -18.90 20.73
CA SER A 232 15.59 -17.64 20.48
C SER A 232 17.07 -17.88 20.18
N PRO A 233 17.61 -17.36 19.06
CA PRO A 233 19.03 -17.45 18.76
C PRO A 233 19.88 -16.52 19.65
N LYS A 234 19.26 -15.57 20.37
CA LYS A 234 19.94 -14.58 21.21
C LYS A 234 20.19 -15.09 22.64
N ASP A 235 19.30 -15.94 23.14
CA ASP A 235 19.33 -16.38 24.53
C ASP A 235 20.12 -17.69 24.69
N THR A 236 21.02 -17.72 25.67
CA THR A 236 21.92 -18.86 25.91
C THR A 236 21.37 -19.86 26.94
N THR A 237 20.49 -19.41 27.83
CA THR A 237 19.79 -20.23 28.82
C THR A 237 18.30 -19.91 28.78
N LYS A 238 17.45 -20.93 28.99
CA LYS A 238 15.98 -20.80 28.91
C LYS A 238 15.50 -20.07 27.65
N ASN A 239 15.99 -20.53 26.51
CA ASN A 239 15.85 -19.83 25.24
C ASN A 239 14.64 -20.25 24.43
N VAL A 240 13.74 -21.08 24.98
CA VAL A 240 12.46 -21.39 24.34
C VAL A 240 11.41 -20.41 24.83
N HIS A 241 10.57 -19.93 23.91
CA HIS A 241 9.51 -18.96 24.16
C HIS A 241 8.22 -19.41 23.46
N ILE A 242 7.09 -18.87 23.91
CA ILE A 242 5.74 -19.15 23.40
C ILE A 242 5.15 -17.84 22.89
N LEU A 243 4.62 -17.86 21.66
CA LEU A 243 3.82 -16.79 21.09
C LEU A 243 2.41 -17.35 20.91
N LEU A 244 1.45 -16.75 21.61
CA LEU A 244 0.03 -17.04 21.51
C LEU A 244 -0.63 -15.92 20.70
N SER A 245 -1.44 -16.26 19.70
CA SER A 245 -2.21 -15.30 18.91
C SER A 245 -3.64 -15.78 18.72
N SER A 246 -4.61 -14.92 18.99
CA SER A 246 -6.04 -15.19 18.82
C SER A 246 -6.68 -14.10 17.99
N THR A 247 -7.60 -14.46 17.09
CA THR A 247 -8.48 -13.48 16.42
C THR A 247 -9.70 -13.11 17.26
N ASP A 248 -9.94 -13.82 18.37
CA ASP A 248 -10.94 -13.47 19.36
C ASP A 248 -10.28 -12.68 20.52
N PRO A 249 -10.63 -11.39 20.71
CA PRO A 249 -10.10 -10.56 21.78
C PRO A 249 -10.39 -11.12 23.17
N HIS A 250 -11.55 -11.77 23.39
CA HIS A 250 -11.91 -12.27 24.71
C HIS A 250 -11.02 -13.43 25.14
N THR A 251 -10.79 -14.39 24.24
CA THR A 251 -9.82 -15.46 24.42
C THR A 251 -8.42 -14.91 24.72
N LEU A 252 -7.99 -13.86 24.00
CA LEU A 252 -6.68 -13.26 24.21
C LEU A 252 -6.57 -12.59 25.58
N THR A 253 -7.59 -11.85 26.03
CA THR A 253 -7.60 -11.25 27.37
C THR A 253 -7.48 -12.32 28.46
N LYS A 254 -8.26 -13.40 28.37
CA LYS A 254 -8.16 -14.51 29.33
C LYS A 254 -6.76 -15.14 29.35
N LEU A 255 -6.16 -15.37 28.19
CA LEU A 255 -4.79 -15.90 28.09
C LEU A 255 -3.75 -14.93 28.66
N ALA A 256 -3.93 -13.63 28.46
CA ALA A 256 -3.03 -12.60 28.97
C ALA A 256 -3.07 -12.55 30.50
N ASP A 257 -4.27 -12.60 31.08
CA ASP A 257 -4.49 -12.65 32.52
C ASP A 257 -3.89 -13.93 33.12
N ALA A 258 -4.15 -15.09 32.49
CA ALA A 258 -3.62 -16.39 32.91
C ALA A 258 -2.09 -16.47 32.85
N ALA A 259 -1.47 -15.82 31.85
CA ALA A 259 -0.03 -15.79 31.67
C ALA A 259 0.66 -14.66 32.45
N GLU A 260 -0.10 -13.85 33.19
CA GLU A 260 0.38 -12.63 33.86
C GLU A 260 1.21 -11.73 32.93
N THR A 261 0.83 -11.70 31.64
CA THR A 261 1.59 -11.05 30.56
C THR A 261 0.66 -10.21 29.71
N PRO A 262 0.95 -8.92 29.50
CA PRO A 262 0.08 -8.06 28.70
C PRO A 262 0.02 -8.51 27.24
N ALA A 263 -1.20 -8.50 26.69
CA ALA A 263 -1.38 -8.66 25.25
C ALA A 263 -0.86 -7.42 24.50
N LYS A 264 -0.20 -7.65 23.37
CA LYS A 264 0.27 -6.62 22.44
C LYS A 264 -0.03 -7.06 21.01
N ASP A 265 -0.71 -6.21 20.25
CA ASP A 265 -1.00 -6.42 18.82
C ASP A 265 -1.62 -7.80 18.50
N ASP A 266 -2.66 -8.18 19.23
CA ASP A 266 -3.36 -9.48 19.15
C ASP A 266 -2.52 -10.72 19.51
N MET A 267 -1.46 -10.51 20.28
CA MET A 267 -0.50 -11.55 20.67
C MET A 267 -0.06 -11.45 22.13
N ILE A 268 0.36 -12.59 22.69
CA ILE A 268 1.02 -12.69 23.99
C ILE A 268 2.33 -13.44 23.80
N ILE A 269 3.40 -12.97 24.44
CA ILE A 269 4.71 -13.61 24.41
C ILE A 269 5.09 -14.04 25.82
N VAL A 270 5.10 -15.35 26.07
CA VAL A 270 5.57 -15.94 27.33
C VAL A 270 7.00 -16.43 27.11
N ARG A 271 7.93 -15.99 27.96
CA ARG A 271 9.37 -16.24 27.78
C ARG A 271 9.90 -17.25 28.80
N SER A 272 11.14 -17.69 28.52
CA SER A 272 12.02 -18.36 29.48
C SER A 272 11.72 -19.82 29.84
N PHE A 273 11.69 -20.70 28.83
CA PHE A 273 11.61 -22.16 29.01
C PHE A 273 12.91 -22.86 28.60
N GLU A 274 13.27 -23.95 29.28
CA GLU A 274 14.50 -24.72 29.01
C GLU A 274 14.43 -25.51 27.70
N ASN A 275 13.25 -26.03 27.36
CA ASN A 275 13.04 -26.86 26.18
C ASN A 275 11.61 -26.73 25.65
N PHE A 276 11.38 -27.25 24.44
CA PHE A 276 10.06 -27.23 23.80
C PHE A 276 8.98 -27.97 24.58
N SER A 277 9.32 -29.07 25.26
CA SER A 277 8.35 -29.84 26.03
C SER A 277 7.82 -29.05 27.23
N GLU A 278 8.69 -28.34 27.94
CA GLU A 278 8.30 -27.46 29.05
C GLU A 278 7.41 -26.30 28.56
N ALA A 279 7.82 -25.63 27.48
CA ALA A 279 7.04 -24.56 26.88
C ALA A 279 5.67 -25.05 26.37
N GLU A 280 5.61 -26.25 25.78
CA GLU A 280 4.36 -26.82 25.29
C GLU A 280 3.41 -27.16 26.44
N LEU A 281 3.93 -27.74 27.52
CA LEU A 281 3.13 -28.03 28.72
C LEU A 281 2.53 -26.75 29.32
N GLU A 282 3.30 -25.67 29.41
CA GLU A 282 2.78 -24.39 29.91
C GLU A 282 1.76 -23.77 28.95
N ALA A 283 2.01 -23.78 27.64
CA ALA A 283 1.04 -23.33 26.64
C ALA A 283 -0.28 -24.11 26.76
N ARG A 284 -0.23 -25.43 26.90
CA ARG A 284 -1.41 -26.29 27.09
C ARG A 284 -2.16 -25.98 28.38
N LYS A 285 -1.45 -25.67 29.46
CA LYS A 285 -2.04 -25.28 30.75
C LYS A 285 -2.80 -23.96 30.61
N LEU A 286 -2.24 -22.97 29.92
CA LEU A 286 -2.92 -21.70 29.63
C LEU A 286 -4.19 -21.91 28.79
N ILE A 287 -4.10 -22.75 27.76
CA ILE A 287 -5.23 -23.06 26.86
C ILE A 287 -6.36 -23.83 27.57
N LYS A 288 -6.08 -24.56 28.65
CA LYS A 288 -7.12 -25.23 29.43
C LYS A 288 -7.94 -24.28 30.32
N GLN A 289 -7.50 -23.04 30.49
CA GLN A 289 -8.18 -22.05 31.34
C GLN A 289 -9.20 -21.19 30.59
N ILE A 290 -9.24 -21.28 29.25
CA ILE A 290 -10.15 -20.49 28.40
C ILE A 290 -11.48 -21.18 28.15
#